data_AF-A0A4P9VMW1-F1
#
_entry.id   AF-A0A4P9VMW1-F1
#
_cell.length_a   1.000
_cell.length_b   1.000
_cell.length_c   1.000
_cell.angle_alpha   90.00
_cell.angle_beta   90.00
_cell.angle_gamma   90.00
#
_symmetry.space_group_name_H-M   'P 1'
#
loop_
_entity.id
_entity.type
_entity.pdbx_description
1 polymer ?
#
loop_
_entity_poly.entity_id
_entity_poly.type
_entity_poly.pdbx_seq_one_letter_code
_entity_poly.pdbx_strand_id
1 'polypeptide(L)'
;MSSVVHPTQKTCDLQAEIAKLTAKLAQQDLHIRWLEEQLRLSRYKRFASSSEKQSPDQVALFDEAEQLQDEASEQEQEPDTTATTVTAHQRKSRKPRIPEDWPREQIIHDLAEADKVCPHDGTYLVHIGDEIHEQLDIIPAQIKAIAHVRRKYSCPCCEKYIVTATKPKQPIEKSIATPNLLAHVVISKYADALPLYRQVSMFKRIGVEFRAIAYKFTPNKLASLNIHDPNQQRVSYFLYQFYKYYLA
;
A
#
# COMPACT_ATOMS: atom_id res chain seq x y z
N MET A 1 11.07 -16.58 -85.37
CA MET A 1 11.19 -17.38 -84.14
C MET A 1 10.91 -16.46 -82.96
N SER A 2 9.92 -16.86 -82.16
CA SER A 2 9.30 -16.14 -81.05
C SER A 2 10.29 -15.60 -80.01
N SER A 3 10.02 -14.40 -79.48
CA SER A 3 9.45 -14.28 -78.13
C SER A 3 9.07 -12.82 -77.87
N VAL A 4 7.84 -12.47 -78.22
CA VAL A 4 7.19 -11.28 -77.65
C VAL A 4 6.95 -11.59 -76.18
N VAL A 5 7.96 -11.29 -75.34
CA VAL A 5 7.83 -11.34 -73.88
C VAL A 5 6.65 -10.43 -73.53
N HIS A 6 5.53 -11.05 -73.17
CA HIS A 6 4.28 -10.36 -72.92
C HIS A 6 4.47 -9.38 -71.76
N PRO A 7 3.89 -8.17 -71.82
CA PRO A 7 3.97 -7.17 -70.75
C PRO A 7 3.50 -7.72 -69.39
N THR A 8 2.68 -8.77 -69.40
CA THR A 8 2.20 -9.50 -68.23
C THR A 8 3.29 -10.27 -67.46
N GLN A 9 4.34 -10.75 -68.13
CA GLN A 9 5.46 -11.45 -67.46
C GLN A 9 6.30 -10.47 -66.64
N LYS A 10 6.63 -9.31 -67.22
CA LYS A 10 7.38 -8.25 -66.52
C LYS A 10 6.61 -7.70 -65.32
N THR A 11 5.28 -7.55 -65.42
CA THR A 11 4.47 -7.12 -64.27
C THR A 11 4.42 -8.16 -63.16
N CYS A 12 4.44 -9.45 -63.50
CA CYS A 12 4.48 -10.54 -62.52
C CYS A 12 5.82 -10.56 -61.77
N ASP A 13 6.94 -10.39 -62.49
CA ASP A 13 8.27 -10.34 -61.90
C ASP A 13 8.43 -9.15 -60.94
N LEU A 14 7.93 -7.97 -61.33
CA LEU A 14 7.92 -6.77 -60.49
C LEU A 14 7.03 -6.95 -59.25
N GLN A 15 5.87 -7.58 -59.38
CA GLN A 15 4.98 -7.88 -58.24
C GLN A 15 5.64 -8.87 -57.26
N ALA A 16 6.35 -9.88 -57.77
CA ALA A 16 7.10 -10.81 -56.95
C ALA A 16 8.26 -10.13 -56.19
N GLU A 17 8.91 -9.15 -56.82
CA GLU A 17 9.95 -8.35 -56.17
C GLU A 17 9.38 -7.42 -55.09
N ILE A 18 8.25 -6.76 -55.36
CA ILE A 18 7.53 -5.96 -54.36
C ILE A 18 7.14 -6.85 -53.16
N ALA A 19 6.62 -8.05 -53.39
CA ALA A 19 6.26 -8.98 -52.31
C ALA A 19 7.48 -9.42 -51.47
N LYS A 20 8.65 -9.62 -52.10
CA LYS A 20 9.89 -9.93 -51.38
C LYS A 20 10.37 -8.75 -50.53
N LEU A 21 10.28 -7.53 -51.07
CA LEU A 21 10.69 -6.32 -50.36
C LEU A 21 9.75 -6.01 -49.19
N THR A 22 8.43 -6.16 -49.36
CA THR A 22 7.46 -5.96 -48.26
C THR A 22 7.62 -7.00 -47.16
N ALA A 23 7.92 -8.26 -47.50
CA ALA A 23 8.23 -9.29 -46.51
C ALA A 23 9.51 -8.96 -45.71
N LYS A 24 10.55 -8.43 -46.37
CA LYS A 24 11.78 -7.98 -45.69
C LYS A 24 11.52 -6.78 -44.78
N LEU A 25 10.73 -5.81 -45.22
CA LEU A 25 10.34 -4.66 -44.39
C LEU A 25 9.58 -5.12 -43.14
N ALA A 26 8.61 -6.02 -43.29
CA ALA A 26 7.87 -6.58 -42.16
C ALA A 26 8.80 -7.31 -41.16
N GLN A 27 9.81 -8.03 -41.65
CA GLN A 27 10.80 -8.69 -40.80
C GLN A 27 11.69 -7.68 -40.05
N GLN A 28 12.11 -6.61 -40.74
CA GLN A 28 12.89 -5.54 -40.13
C GLN A 28 12.10 -4.77 -39.07
N ASP A 29 10.82 -4.48 -39.32
CA ASP A 29 9.92 -3.82 -38.36
C ASP A 29 9.76 -4.62 -37.07
N LEU A 30 9.62 -5.96 -37.18
CA LEU A 30 9.59 -6.84 -36.01
C LEU A 30 10.90 -6.78 -35.21
N HIS A 31 12.04 -6.72 -35.89
CA HIS A 31 13.34 -6.61 -35.25
C HIS A 31 13.53 -5.26 -34.56
N ILE A 32 13.10 -4.17 -35.19
CA ILE A 32 13.14 -2.83 -34.61
C ILE A 32 12.28 -2.77 -33.35
N ARG A 33 11.04 -3.26 -33.39
CA ARG A 33 10.17 -3.31 -32.19
C ARG A 33 10.81 -4.09 -31.05
N TRP A 34 11.42 -5.23 -31.36
CA TRP A 34 12.14 -6.03 -30.37
C TRP A 34 13.30 -5.25 -29.73
N LEU A 35 14.12 -4.55 -30.53
CA LEU A 35 15.21 -3.72 -30.02
C LEU A 35 14.71 -2.53 -29.19
N GLU A 36 13.63 -1.89 -29.62
CA GLU A 36 12.99 -0.79 -28.89
C GLU A 36 12.48 -1.25 -27.51
N GLU A 37 11.88 -2.43 -27.44
CA GLU A 37 11.47 -3.04 -26.16
C GLU A 37 12.66 -3.32 -25.25
N GLN A 38 13.77 -3.85 -25.79
CA GLN A 38 15.01 -4.05 -25.02
C GLN A 38 15.56 -2.72 -24.49
N LEU A 39 15.53 -1.65 -25.31
CA LEU A 39 15.95 -0.31 -24.90
C LEU A 39 15.01 0.33 -23.86
N ARG A 40 13.71 0.08 -23.95
CA ARG A 40 12.76 0.53 -22.92
C ARG A 40 13.02 -0.19 -21.60
N LEU A 41 13.22 -1.50 -21.63
CA LEU A 41 13.54 -2.29 -20.44
C LEU A 41 14.87 -1.89 -19.81
N SER A 42 15.90 -1.61 -20.62
CA SER A 42 17.21 -1.18 -20.12
C SER A 42 17.15 0.22 -19.48
N ARG A 43 16.45 1.17 -20.12
CA ARG A 43 16.19 2.51 -19.55
C ARG A 43 15.40 2.41 -18.25
N TYR A 44 14.34 1.61 -18.20
CA TYR A 44 13.59 1.38 -16.98
C TYR A 44 14.50 0.81 -15.87
N LYS A 45 15.32 -0.20 -16.15
CA LYS A 45 16.23 -0.76 -15.12
C LYS A 45 17.29 0.23 -14.64
N ARG A 46 17.78 1.13 -15.52
CA ARG A 46 18.87 2.06 -15.20
C ARG A 46 18.37 3.34 -14.52
N PHE A 47 17.19 3.83 -14.91
CA PHE A 47 16.70 5.15 -14.49
C PHE A 47 15.40 5.10 -13.68
N ALA A 48 14.67 3.97 -13.65
CA ALA A 48 13.54 3.86 -12.72
C ALA A 48 14.06 3.68 -11.29
N SER A 49 13.44 4.39 -10.36
CA SER A 49 13.77 4.28 -8.94
C SER A 49 13.48 2.85 -8.46
N SER A 50 14.55 2.10 -8.16
CA SER A 50 14.42 0.77 -7.53
C SER A 50 14.04 0.86 -6.05
N SER A 51 13.94 2.08 -5.51
CA SER A 51 13.62 2.38 -4.12
C SER A 51 12.66 3.55 -4.06
N GLU A 52 11.60 3.44 -3.24
CA GLU A 52 10.70 4.55 -2.88
C GLU A 52 11.37 5.58 -1.95
N LYS A 53 12.69 5.48 -1.73
CA LYS A 53 13.46 6.45 -0.94
C LYS A 53 13.66 7.71 -1.78
N GLN A 54 13.08 8.83 -1.35
CA GLN A 54 13.44 10.14 -1.85
C GLN A 54 14.87 10.48 -1.43
N SER A 55 15.65 11.07 -2.33
CA SER A 55 16.95 11.64 -1.98
C SER A 55 16.74 12.82 -1.02
N PRO A 56 17.69 13.11 -0.12
CA PRO A 56 17.60 14.28 0.76
C PRO A 56 17.38 15.60 -0.01
N ASP A 57 17.93 15.72 -1.22
CA ASP A 57 17.68 16.86 -2.12
C ASP A 57 16.22 17.00 -2.61
N GLN A 58 15.43 15.92 -2.61
CA GLN A 58 14.00 15.96 -2.99
C GLN A 58 13.09 16.32 -1.80
N VAL A 59 13.60 16.26 -0.56
CA VAL A 59 12.82 16.61 0.63
C VAL A 59 12.59 18.12 0.70
N ALA A 60 13.60 18.90 0.30
CA ALA A 60 13.51 20.37 0.20
C ALA A 60 12.48 20.87 -0.84
N LEU A 61 11.95 19.99 -1.70
CA LEU A 61 10.92 20.34 -2.68
C LEU A 61 9.51 20.48 -2.06
N PHE A 62 9.32 20.05 -0.81
CA PHE A 62 8.02 20.04 -0.12
C PHE A 62 7.93 21.05 1.04
N ASP A 63 8.96 21.88 1.25
CA ASP A 63 8.98 22.98 2.24
C ASP A 63 8.27 24.26 1.74
N GLU A 64 7.41 24.15 0.72
CA GLU A 64 6.64 25.28 0.17
C GLU A 64 5.78 25.98 1.24
N ALA A 65 5.32 25.24 2.25
CA ALA A 65 4.49 25.77 3.33
C ALA A 65 5.26 26.70 4.30
N GLU A 66 6.54 26.45 4.54
CA GLU A 66 7.37 27.33 5.38
C GLU A 66 7.79 28.59 4.61
N GLN A 67 8.06 28.48 3.30
CA GLN A 67 8.39 29.63 2.43
C GLN A 67 7.22 30.63 2.28
N LEU A 68 5.98 30.13 2.13
CA LEU A 68 4.78 30.99 2.04
C LEU A 68 4.51 31.76 3.34
N GLN A 69 4.93 31.21 4.48
CA GLN A 69 4.72 31.85 5.78
C GLN A 69 5.65 33.04 6.01
N ASP A 70 6.87 32.98 5.47
CA ASP A 70 7.82 34.10 5.49
C ASP A 70 7.37 35.23 4.54
N GLU A 71 6.91 34.91 3.32
CA GLU A 71 6.40 35.91 2.35
C GLU A 71 5.11 36.62 2.79
N ALA A 72 4.20 35.91 3.47
CA ALA A 72 2.95 36.49 3.98
C ALA A 72 3.19 37.52 5.10
N SER A 73 4.26 37.35 5.89
CA SER A 73 4.58 38.28 6.98
C SER A 73 5.06 39.66 6.49
N GLU A 74 5.53 39.75 5.24
CA GLU A 74 5.98 41.01 4.63
C GLU A 74 4.86 41.77 3.89
N GLN A 75 3.70 41.15 3.63
CA GLN A 75 2.65 41.70 2.76
C GLN A 75 1.36 42.15 3.46
N GLU A 76 1.18 41.93 4.78
CA GLU A 76 -0.08 42.23 5.48
C GLU A 76 -0.19 43.65 6.07
N GLN A 77 0.58 44.64 5.57
CA GLN A 77 0.28 46.05 5.83
C GLN A 77 -0.48 46.64 4.63
N GLU A 78 -1.78 46.89 4.87
CA GLU A 78 -2.83 47.40 3.98
C GLU A 78 -3.67 46.30 3.30
N PRO A 79 -5.02 46.35 3.35
CA PRO A 79 -5.78 47.54 2.96
C PRO A 79 -7.11 47.83 3.69
N ASP A 80 -7.56 49.06 3.42
CA ASP A 80 -8.89 49.61 3.66
C ASP A 80 -9.99 48.99 2.77
N THR A 81 -11.12 48.78 3.43
CA THR A 81 -12.53 48.88 2.99
C THR A 81 -12.93 48.52 1.55
N THR A 82 -13.82 47.53 1.42
CA THR A 82 -15.16 47.77 0.84
C THR A 82 -16.19 46.84 1.50
N ALA A 83 -17.11 47.47 2.23
CA ALA A 83 -18.11 46.80 3.03
C ALA A 83 -19.19 46.15 2.16
N THR A 84 -19.14 44.83 2.02
CA THR A 84 -20.31 44.02 1.64
C THR A 84 -20.98 43.54 2.93
N THR A 85 -22.19 44.02 3.19
CA THR A 85 -23.01 43.57 4.32
C THR A 85 -23.46 42.12 4.09
N VAL A 86 -22.66 41.18 4.56
CA VAL A 86 -23.04 39.77 4.65
C VAL A 86 -24.02 39.61 5.80
N THR A 87 -25.23 39.13 5.51
CA THR A 87 -26.19 38.74 6.54
C THR A 87 -25.57 37.67 7.42
N ALA A 88 -25.60 37.88 8.74
CA ALA A 88 -24.91 37.03 9.70
C ALA A 88 -25.45 35.60 9.65
N HIS A 89 -24.74 34.72 8.95
CA HIS A 89 -24.92 33.29 9.12
C HIS A 89 -24.49 32.92 10.53
N GLN A 90 -25.44 32.48 11.34
CA GLN A 90 -25.18 31.88 12.63
C GLN A 90 -24.34 30.62 12.38
N ARG A 91 -23.01 30.75 12.53
CA ARG A 91 -22.09 29.61 12.46
C ARG A 91 -22.49 28.63 13.55
N LYS A 92 -23.19 27.55 13.19
CA LYS A 92 -23.30 26.37 14.04
C LYS A 92 -21.90 25.77 14.11
N SER A 93 -21.12 26.22 15.08
CA SER A 93 -19.93 25.52 15.56
C SER A 93 -20.39 24.16 16.06
N ARG A 94 -20.39 23.17 15.17
CA ARG A 94 -20.54 21.77 15.57
C ARG A 94 -19.16 21.34 16.04
N LYS A 95 -18.96 21.31 17.37
CA LYS A 95 -17.82 20.60 17.95
C LYS A 95 -17.80 19.18 17.37
N PRO A 96 -16.64 18.65 16.94
CA PRO A 96 -16.56 17.27 16.48
C PRO A 96 -17.05 16.34 17.61
N ARG A 97 -17.98 15.44 17.29
CA ARG A 97 -18.52 14.47 18.25
C ARG A 97 -17.79 13.14 18.08
N ILE A 98 -17.32 12.58 19.20
CA ILE A 98 -16.76 11.24 19.24
C ILE A 98 -17.93 10.23 19.18
N PRO A 99 -17.85 9.17 18.35
CA PRO A 99 -18.89 8.16 18.26
C PRO A 99 -19.21 7.50 19.61
N GLU A 100 -20.49 7.18 19.85
CA GLU A 100 -20.95 6.54 21.11
C GLU A 100 -20.44 5.10 21.24
N ASP A 101 -20.22 4.40 20.12
CA ASP A 101 -19.80 2.99 20.10
C ASP A 101 -18.32 2.77 20.42
N TRP A 102 -17.53 3.83 20.57
CA TRP A 102 -16.10 3.71 20.85
C TRP A 102 -15.86 3.46 22.35
N PRO A 103 -14.88 2.59 22.70
CA PRO A 103 -14.57 2.30 24.09
C PRO A 103 -14.13 3.59 24.80
N ARG A 104 -14.75 3.90 25.95
CA ARG A 104 -14.43 5.05 26.80
C ARG A 104 -13.79 4.54 28.10
N GLU A 105 -12.63 5.09 28.42
CA GLU A 105 -12.02 4.95 29.74
C GLU A 105 -12.36 6.21 30.55
N GLN A 106 -13.03 6.05 31.70
CA GLN A 106 -13.37 7.17 32.58
C GLN A 106 -12.29 7.33 33.64
N ILE A 107 -11.59 8.46 33.60
CA ILE A 107 -10.65 8.88 34.64
C ILE A 107 -11.37 9.91 35.51
N ILE A 108 -11.69 9.54 36.75
CA ILE A 108 -12.40 10.42 37.69
C ILE A 108 -11.37 11.26 38.45
N HIS A 109 -11.48 12.58 38.33
CA HIS A 109 -10.67 13.54 39.07
C HIS A 109 -11.48 14.09 40.25
N ASP A 110 -11.23 13.55 41.44
CA ASP A 110 -11.89 13.95 42.68
C ASP A 110 -11.06 14.96 43.48
N LEU A 111 -11.74 15.79 44.28
CA LEU A 111 -11.09 16.65 45.27
C LEU A 111 -10.43 15.81 46.38
N ALA A 112 -9.36 16.32 46.98
CA ALA A 112 -8.79 15.70 48.17
C ALA A 112 -9.77 15.78 49.35
N GLU A 113 -9.69 14.84 50.31
CA GLU A 113 -10.63 14.78 51.44
C GLU A 113 -10.67 16.05 52.28
N ALA A 114 -9.54 16.75 52.41
CA ALA A 114 -9.43 18.02 53.12
C ALA A 114 -10.23 19.15 52.44
N ASP A 115 -10.35 19.12 51.12
CA ASP A 115 -11.03 20.14 50.31
C ASP A 115 -12.52 19.81 50.13
N LYS A 116 -12.97 18.64 50.59
CA LYS A 116 -14.38 18.22 50.60
C LYS A 116 -15.15 18.78 51.81
N VAL A 117 -14.67 19.86 52.43
CA VAL A 117 -15.32 20.53 53.56
C VAL A 117 -15.67 21.96 53.20
N CYS A 118 -16.89 22.38 53.53
CA CYS A 118 -17.36 23.74 53.30
C CYS A 118 -16.56 24.72 54.17
N PRO A 119 -15.94 25.75 53.58
CA PRO A 119 -15.15 26.72 54.33
C PRO A 119 -15.99 27.63 55.24
N HIS A 120 -17.32 27.66 55.07
CA HIS A 120 -18.21 28.51 55.85
C HIS A 120 -18.76 27.81 57.10
N ASP A 121 -19.28 26.59 56.93
CA ASP A 121 -20.00 25.87 57.99
C ASP A 121 -19.29 24.58 58.45
N GLY A 122 -18.15 24.23 57.84
CA GLY A 122 -17.38 23.03 58.18
C GLY A 122 -18.06 21.71 57.81
N THR A 123 -19.16 21.75 57.06
CA THR A 123 -19.93 20.59 56.62
C THR A 123 -19.28 19.92 55.41
N TYR A 124 -19.39 18.59 55.30
CA TYR A 124 -18.87 17.88 54.12
C TYR A 124 -19.66 18.23 52.85
N LEU A 125 -18.93 18.54 51.77
CA LEU A 125 -19.50 18.81 50.46
C LEU A 125 -20.11 17.55 49.87
N VAL A 126 -21.30 17.69 49.30
CA VAL A 126 -22.02 16.62 48.62
C VAL A 126 -21.77 16.72 47.13
N HIS A 127 -21.59 15.58 46.47
CA HIS A 127 -21.48 15.50 45.01
C HIS A 127 -22.79 15.93 44.35
N ILE A 128 -22.73 16.85 43.38
CA ILE A 128 -23.91 17.42 42.70
C ILE A 128 -23.98 17.01 41.23
N GLY A 129 -22.84 16.89 40.55
CA GLY A 129 -22.79 16.51 39.14
C GLY A 129 -21.39 16.58 38.57
N ASP A 130 -21.22 15.96 37.41
CA ASP A 130 -19.93 15.81 36.74
C ASP A 130 -19.87 16.66 35.46
N GLU A 131 -18.76 17.35 35.24
CA GLU A 131 -18.42 17.97 33.96
C GLU A 131 -17.61 16.98 33.12
N ILE A 132 -18.20 16.45 32.06
CA ILE A 132 -17.56 15.43 31.21
C ILE A 132 -16.90 16.09 30.00
N HIS A 133 -15.59 15.90 29.86
CA HIS A 133 -14.83 16.25 28.66
C HIS A 133 -14.24 14.99 28.03
N GLU A 134 -14.57 14.72 26.77
CA GLU A 134 -14.07 13.56 26.04
C GLU A 134 -12.79 13.90 25.26
N GLN A 135 -11.76 13.05 25.38
CA GLN A 135 -10.52 13.14 24.62
C GLN A 135 -10.28 11.82 23.88
N LEU A 136 -9.66 11.88 22.70
CA LEU A 136 -9.23 10.71 21.96
C LEU A 136 -7.78 10.40 22.31
N ASP A 137 -7.56 9.22 22.86
CA ASP A 137 -6.21 8.66 23.03
C ASP A 137 -5.89 7.67 21.89
N ILE A 138 -4.62 7.59 21.51
CA ILE A 138 -4.14 6.70 20.45
C ILE A 138 -3.25 5.62 21.06
N ILE A 139 -3.76 4.40 21.08
CA ILE A 139 -2.95 3.22 21.39
C ILE A 139 -2.26 2.75 20.10
N PRO A 140 -0.91 2.71 20.04
CA PRO A 140 -0.20 2.30 18.84
C PRO A 140 -0.49 0.83 18.47
N ALA A 141 -0.23 0.47 17.22
CA ALA A 141 -0.46 -0.88 16.70
C ALA A 141 0.25 -1.95 17.56
N GLN A 142 -0.53 -2.82 18.19
CA GLN A 142 -0.02 -3.96 18.96
C GLN A 142 0.22 -5.18 18.06
N ILE A 143 1.37 -5.82 18.20
CA ILE A 143 1.74 -7.02 17.44
C ILE A 143 1.80 -8.20 18.41
N LYS A 144 1.15 -9.31 18.04
CA LYS A 144 1.16 -10.56 18.81
C LYS A 144 1.69 -11.73 17.99
N ALA A 145 2.46 -12.61 18.63
CA ALA A 145 2.90 -13.86 18.04
C ALA A 145 1.83 -14.95 18.20
N ILE A 146 1.42 -15.58 17.09
CA ILE A 146 0.47 -16.69 17.10
C ILE A 146 1.24 -18.00 16.89
N ALA A 147 1.31 -18.83 17.94
CA ALA A 147 1.95 -20.13 17.89
C ALA A 147 0.94 -21.23 17.51
N HIS A 148 1.11 -21.83 16.33
CA HIS A 148 0.29 -22.98 15.90
C HIS A 148 0.93 -24.30 16.37
N VAL A 149 0.43 -24.85 17.48
CA VAL A 149 0.90 -26.14 18.01
C VAL A 149 0.10 -27.28 17.38
N ARG A 150 0.78 -28.14 16.61
CA ARG A 150 0.18 -29.34 15.99
C ARG A 150 0.47 -30.56 16.85
N ARG A 151 -0.57 -31.11 17.48
CA ARG A 151 -0.46 -32.36 18.24
C ARG A 151 -0.28 -33.56 17.31
N LYS A 152 0.57 -34.48 17.72
CA LYS A 152 0.82 -35.77 17.06
C LYS A 152 0.31 -36.87 17.98
N TYR A 153 -0.38 -37.85 17.41
CA TYR A 153 -0.89 -39.02 18.12
C TYR A 153 -0.31 -40.27 17.48
N SER A 154 -0.02 -41.29 18.28
CA SER A 154 0.48 -42.58 17.82
C SER A 154 -0.40 -43.71 18.34
N CYS A 155 -0.55 -44.82 17.59
CA CYS A 155 -1.22 -46.00 18.15
C CYS A 155 -0.35 -46.60 19.24
N PRO A 156 -0.86 -46.82 20.47
CA PRO A 156 -0.11 -47.51 21.52
C PRO A 156 0.13 -48.99 21.18
N CYS A 157 -0.65 -49.56 20.27
CA CYS A 157 -0.64 -50.97 19.91
C CYS A 157 0.57 -51.40 19.06
N CYS A 158 1.05 -50.51 18.20
CA CYS A 158 2.03 -50.87 17.17
C CYS A 158 3.12 -49.82 16.98
N GLU A 159 2.99 -48.64 17.60
CA GLU A 159 3.90 -47.47 17.55
C GLU A 159 4.25 -46.93 16.15
N LYS A 160 3.84 -47.62 15.08
CA LYS A 160 4.14 -47.31 13.67
C LYS A 160 3.16 -46.33 13.05
N TYR A 161 1.93 -46.25 13.55
CA TYR A 161 0.91 -45.35 13.00
C TYR A 161 0.93 -44.01 13.74
N ILE A 162 1.40 -42.95 13.07
CA ILE A 162 1.48 -41.59 13.62
C ILE A 162 0.61 -40.65 12.80
N VAL A 163 -0.34 -39.98 13.45
CA VAL A 163 -1.22 -38.99 12.83
C VAL A 163 -0.94 -37.62 13.41
N THR A 164 -0.78 -36.62 12.55
CA THR A 164 -0.59 -35.22 12.96
C THR A 164 -1.84 -34.41 12.65
N ALA A 165 -2.33 -33.64 13.62
CA ALA A 165 -3.45 -32.72 13.40
C ALA A 165 -3.17 -31.79 12.19
N THR A 166 -4.16 -31.61 11.33
CA THR A 166 -4.06 -30.69 10.19
C THR A 166 -4.13 -29.25 10.67
N LYS A 167 -3.47 -28.34 9.95
CA LYS A 167 -3.58 -26.90 10.19
C LYS A 167 -4.29 -26.25 8.99
N PRO A 168 -5.01 -25.14 9.20
CA PRO A 168 -5.56 -24.38 8.08
C PRO A 168 -4.43 -23.93 7.15
N LYS A 169 -4.74 -23.85 5.85
CA LYS A 169 -3.80 -23.35 4.85
C LYS A 169 -3.55 -21.87 5.11
N GLN A 170 -2.28 -21.47 5.10
CA GLN A 170 -1.87 -20.08 5.22
C GLN A 170 -1.65 -19.50 3.82
N PRO A 171 -1.88 -18.19 3.61
CA PRO A 171 -1.66 -17.53 2.32
C PRO A 171 -0.22 -17.74 1.80
N ILE A 172 0.76 -17.65 2.71
CA ILE A 172 2.16 -17.98 2.44
C ILE A 172 2.59 -19.01 3.47
N GLU A 173 2.80 -20.25 3.02
CA GLU A 173 3.23 -21.32 3.91
C GLU A 173 4.60 -21.00 4.56
N LYS A 174 4.71 -21.26 5.87
CA LYS A 174 5.94 -21.06 6.68
C LYS A 174 6.39 -19.60 6.81
N SER A 175 5.60 -18.63 6.35
CA SER A 175 5.89 -17.22 6.60
C SER A 175 5.68 -16.85 8.07
N ILE A 176 6.41 -15.83 8.54
CA ILE A 176 6.19 -15.23 9.86
C ILE A 176 4.91 -14.39 9.91
N ALA A 177 4.42 -13.97 8.74
CA ALA A 177 3.30 -13.06 8.60
C ALA A 177 1.97 -13.80 8.62
N THR A 178 1.07 -13.37 9.51
CA THR A 178 -0.32 -13.83 9.52
C THR A 178 -1.11 -13.18 8.38
N PRO A 179 -2.26 -13.74 7.98
CA PRO A 179 -3.13 -13.12 6.97
C PRO A 179 -3.47 -11.66 7.31
N ASN A 180 -3.71 -11.38 8.59
CA ASN A 180 -4.04 -10.02 9.05
C ASN A 180 -2.84 -9.07 8.92
N LEU A 181 -1.63 -9.53 9.24
CA LEU A 181 -0.43 -8.71 9.06
C LEU A 181 -0.20 -8.40 7.57
N LEU A 182 -0.41 -9.38 6.69
CA LEU A 182 -0.33 -9.17 5.25
C LEU A 182 -1.39 -8.17 4.77
N ALA A 183 -2.64 -8.33 5.22
CA ALA A 183 -3.74 -7.42 4.88
C ALA A 183 -3.42 -5.98 5.31
N HIS A 184 -2.92 -5.78 6.53
CA HIS A 184 -2.50 -4.47 7.01
C HIS A 184 -1.40 -3.86 6.11
N VAL A 185 -0.36 -4.61 5.78
CA VAL A 185 0.72 -4.11 4.89
C VAL A 185 0.19 -3.70 3.51
N VAL A 186 -0.73 -4.48 2.95
CA VAL A 186 -1.37 -4.17 1.66
C VAL A 186 -2.24 -2.92 1.76
N ILE A 187 -3.11 -2.82 2.76
CA ILE A 187 -3.98 -1.65 2.97
C ILE A 187 -3.11 -0.40 3.18
N SER A 188 -2.13 -0.47 4.08
CA SER A 188 -1.23 0.67 4.32
C SER A 188 -0.48 1.09 3.06
N LYS A 189 -0.06 0.15 2.20
CA LYS A 189 0.64 0.51 0.97
C LYS A 189 -0.29 1.13 -0.08
N TYR A 190 -1.45 0.52 -0.31
CA TYR A 190 -2.28 0.82 -1.48
C TYR A 190 -3.45 1.75 -1.18
N ALA A 191 -4.04 1.68 0.02
CA ALA A 191 -5.10 2.58 0.45
C ALA A 191 -4.53 3.84 1.12
N ASP A 192 -3.56 3.66 2.03
CA ASP A 192 -3.02 4.77 2.83
C ASP A 192 -1.74 5.39 2.24
N ALA A 193 -1.33 4.94 1.05
CA ALA A 193 -0.14 5.39 0.34
C ALA A 193 1.16 5.39 1.19
N LEU A 194 1.27 4.50 2.17
CA LEU A 194 2.41 4.41 3.09
C LEU A 194 3.53 3.55 2.48
N PRO A 195 4.71 4.13 2.15
CA PRO A 195 5.80 3.39 1.51
C PRO A 195 6.30 2.21 2.34
N LEU A 196 6.72 1.12 1.69
CA LEU A 196 7.08 -0.13 2.39
C LEU A 196 8.27 0.06 3.34
N TYR A 197 9.24 0.91 2.98
CA TYR A 197 10.40 1.17 3.84
C TYR A 197 10.00 1.90 5.14
N ARG A 198 8.99 2.78 5.06
CA ARG A 198 8.47 3.52 6.21
C ARG A 198 7.71 2.56 7.12
N GLN A 199 6.92 1.65 6.56
CA GLN A 199 6.29 0.56 7.33
C GLN A 199 7.34 -0.30 8.07
N VAL A 200 8.41 -0.72 7.40
CA VAL A 200 9.51 -1.47 8.04
C VAL A 200 10.15 -0.66 9.19
N SER A 201 10.31 0.65 9.00
CA SER A 201 10.84 1.53 10.06
C SER A 201 9.88 1.65 11.25
N MET A 202 8.58 1.71 10.99
CA MET A 202 7.54 1.70 12.04
C MET A 202 7.56 0.39 12.83
N PHE A 203 7.64 -0.75 12.13
CA PHE A 203 7.76 -2.06 12.80
C PHE A 203 9.04 -2.19 13.62
N LYS A 204 10.16 -1.63 13.15
CA LYS A 204 11.41 -1.59 13.91
C LYS A 204 11.27 -0.80 15.22
N ARG A 205 10.50 0.30 15.23
CA ARG A 205 10.21 1.06 16.47
C ARG A 205 9.44 0.21 17.49
N ILE A 206 8.63 -0.73 17.02
CA ILE A 206 7.88 -1.69 17.86
C ILE A 206 8.78 -2.90 18.26
N GLY A 207 10.05 -2.92 17.83
CA GLY A 207 11.00 -4.00 18.11
C GLY A 207 10.86 -5.20 17.17
N VAL A 208 10.08 -5.09 16.09
CA VAL A 208 9.91 -6.15 15.09
C VAL A 208 10.81 -5.86 13.89
N GLU A 209 11.84 -6.67 13.71
CA GLU A 209 12.72 -6.57 12.55
C GLU A 209 12.25 -7.49 11.43
N PHE A 210 11.74 -6.89 10.36
CA PHE A 210 11.57 -7.60 9.10
C PHE A 210 12.92 -7.62 8.38
N ARG A 211 13.50 -8.81 8.23
CA ARG A 211 14.53 -9.01 7.21
C ARG A 211 13.84 -8.73 5.88
N ALA A 212 14.20 -7.60 5.25
CA ALA A 212 13.89 -7.37 3.86
C ALA A 212 14.55 -8.50 3.09
N ILE A 213 13.81 -9.60 2.88
CA ILE A 213 14.08 -10.43 1.73
C ILE A 213 13.80 -9.46 0.60
N ALA A 214 14.88 -8.94 0.00
CA ALA A 214 14.84 -8.32 -1.30
C ALA A 214 14.34 -9.41 -2.26
N TYR A 215 13.04 -9.70 -2.19
CA TYR A 215 12.34 -10.36 -3.26
C TYR A 215 12.52 -9.36 -4.39
N LYS A 216 13.47 -9.68 -5.27
CA LYS A 216 13.47 -9.27 -6.65
C LYS A 216 12.12 -9.71 -7.21
N PHE A 217 11.06 -8.99 -6.86
CA PHE A 217 9.78 -8.97 -7.56
C PHE A 217 10.03 -8.13 -8.81
N THR A 218 11.01 -8.56 -9.60
CA THR A 218 11.19 -8.12 -10.96
C THR A 218 10.13 -8.87 -11.76
N PRO A 219 9.34 -8.20 -12.62
CA PRO A 219 8.34 -8.85 -13.45
C PRO A 219 8.89 -10.01 -14.30
N ASN A 220 10.22 -10.08 -14.49
CA ASN A 220 10.90 -11.16 -15.21
C ASN A 220 10.93 -12.53 -14.51
N LYS A 221 10.56 -12.67 -13.23
CA LYS A 221 10.49 -14.00 -12.60
C LYS A 221 9.18 -14.75 -12.85
N LEU A 222 8.21 -14.09 -13.52
CA LEU A 222 7.03 -14.75 -14.12
C LEU A 222 7.36 -15.40 -15.47
N ALA A 223 8.40 -14.92 -16.16
CA ALA A 223 8.79 -15.43 -17.48
C ALA A 223 9.68 -16.69 -17.43
N SER A 224 10.19 -17.08 -16.25
CA SER A 224 11.03 -18.27 -16.07
C SER A 224 10.33 -19.42 -15.34
N LEU A 225 9.01 -19.34 -15.11
CA LEU A 225 8.25 -20.44 -14.53
C LEU A 225 7.77 -21.34 -15.68
N ASN A 226 8.32 -22.56 -15.74
CA ASN A 226 7.98 -23.56 -16.74
C ASN A 226 6.49 -23.94 -16.65
N ILE A 227 5.74 -23.71 -17.73
CA ILE A 227 4.27 -23.87 -17.80
C ILE A 227 3.80 -25.34 -17.67
N HIS A 228 4.72 -26.30 -17.69
CA HIS A 228 4.45 -27.74 -17.62
C HIS A 228 4.53 -28.37 -16.22
N ASP A 229 4.76 -27.61 -15.15
CA ASP A 229 4.78 -28.15 -13.78
C ASP A 229 3.38 -28.04 -13.11
N PRO A 230 2.65 -29.15 -12.87
CA PRO A 230 1.25 -29.13 -12.44
C PRO A 230 1.03 -28.57 -11.02
N ASN A 231 2.07 -28.42 -10.20
CA ASN A 231 1.97 -27.76 -8.89
C ASN A 231 2.10 -26.23 -8.97
N GLN A 232 2.72 -25.68 -10.02
CA GLN A 232 2.92 -24.23 -10.18
C GLN A 232 1.77 -23.53 -10.92
N GLN A 233 0.96 -24.27 -11.68
CA GLN A 233 -0.24 -23.74 -12.33
C GLN A 233 -1.31 -23.25 -11.33
N ARG A 234 -1.37 -23.81 -10.12
CA ARG A 234 -2.37 -23.42 -9.12
C ARG A 234 -2.12 -22.03 -8.52
N VAL A 235 -0.86 -21.56 -8.47
CA VAL A 235 -0.51 -20.28 -7.84
C VAL A 235 -0.68 -19.11 -8.83
N SER A 236 -0.37 -19.31 -10.12
CA SER A 236 -0.58 -18.27 -11.14
C SER A 236 -2.06 -18.08 -11.45
N TYR A 237 -2.85 -19.16 -11.52
CA TYR A 237 -4.30 -19.07 -11.77
C TYR A 237 -5.03 -18.39 -10.62
N PHE A 238 -4.59 -18.57 -9.37
CA PHE A 238 -5.22 -17.95 -8.20
C PHE A 238 -5.00 -16.42 -8.17
N LEU A 239 -3.80 -15.94 -8.51
CA LEU A 239 -3.50 -14.51 -8.60
C LEU A 239 -4.17 -13.84 -9.80
N TYR A 240 -4.24 -14.55 -10.95
CA TYR A 240 -4.93 -14.05 -12.14
C TYR A 240 -6.45 -13.92 -11.92
N GLN A 241 -7.06 -14.88 -11.22
CA GLN A 241 -8.49 -14.81 -10.87
C GLN A 241 -8.79 -13.79 -9.78
N PHE A 242 -7.85 -13.55 -8.86
CA PHE A 242 -7.98 -12.45 -7.89
C PHE A 242 -7.93 -11.08 -8.58
N TYR A 243 -7.04 -10.92 -9.57
CA TYR A 243 -6.92 -9.66 -10.33
C TYR A 243 -8.12 -9.41 -11.25
N LYS A 244 -8.69 -10.47 -11.84
CA LYS A 244 -9.86 -10.38 -12.73
C LYS A 244 -11.18 -10.07 -11.99
N TYR A 245 -11.31 -10.47 -10.73
CA TYR A 245 -12.53 -10.23 -9.93
C TYR A 245 -12.57 -8.86 -9.24
N TYR A 246 -11.44 -8.17 -9.09
CA TYR A 246 -11.36 -6.89 -8.36
C TYR A 246 -11.20 -5.66 -9.27
N LEU A 247 -11.08 -5.87 -10.58
CA LEU A 247 -10.86 -4.82 -11.58
C LEU A 247 -11.82 -4.96 -12.79
N ALA A 248 -13.01 -5.50 -12.54
CA ALA A 248 -14.16 -5.49 -13.45
C ALA A 248 -15.42 -5.09 -12.68
#